data_AF-A0A0C1KAR8-F1
#
_entry.id   AF-A0A0C1KAR8-F1
#
_cell.length_a   1.000
_cell.length_b   1.000
_cell.length_c   1.000
_cell.angle_alpha   90.00
_cell.angle_beta   90.00
_cell.angle_gamma   90.00
#
_symmetry.space_group_name_H-M   'P 1'
#
loop_
_entity.id
_entity.type
_entity.pdbx_description
1 polymer ?
#
loop_
_entity_poly.entity_id
_entity_poly.type
_entity_poly.pdbx_seq_one_letter_code
_entity_poly.pdbx_strand_id
1 'polypeptide(L)'
;MNLKLNLFSSLNKLLRRYRMGISNLSQACSRIDNIADYIPVISTVTNLVDLFQKCIISTFISKESLVKSHYYAHLSDKSFGRCITLLIPVLGNLTIAILDFLHRKSDNKKQQDKNLSSKHTTLQKDKEALFAIVKKEGLALKGARLELQKDKDIVLTAVKQNGEALQYASRELRDNKSIVLAAVEQNGWALEFASPRLQNDKDVVLTALRQNGGALRYASPRLKDDPKIVLAAIQENGWALTEASERLKKIKR
;
A
#
# COMPACT_ATOMS: atom_id res chain seq x y z
N MET A 1 31.57 -31.69 -14.51
CA MET A 1 33.05 -31.70 -14.50
C MET A 1 33.69 -30.47 -15.17
N ASN A 2 33.06 -29.88 -16.20
CA ASN A 2 33.64 -28.75 -16.98
C ASN A 2 33.57 -27.34 -16.33
N LEU A 3 32.68 -27.06 -15.36
CA LEU A 3 32.69 -25.75 -14.67
C LEU A 3 33.88 -25.60 -13.69
N LYS A 4 34.32 -26.69 -13.05
CA LYS A 4 35.43 -26.69 -12.09
C LYS A 4 36.78 -26.38 -12.76
N LEU A 5 36.97 -26.86 -14.00
CA LEU A 5 38.19 -26.61 -14.78
C LEU A 5 38.28 -25.16 -15.30
N ASN A 6 37.15 -24.54 -15.65
CA ASN A 6 37.11 -23.18 -16.17
C ASN A 6 37.33 -22.09 -15.11
N LEU A 7 36.89 -22.34 -13.86
CA LEU A 7 37.16 -21.42 -12.75
C LEU A 7 38.64 -21.44 -12.36
N PHE A 8 39.23 -22.63 -12.32
CA PHE A 8 40.64 -22.83 -11.95
C PHE A 8 41.59 -22.25 -13.00
N SER A 9 41.26 -22.38 -14.29
CA SER A 9 42.03 -21.77 -15.38
C SER A 9 41.93 -20.25 -15.37
N SER A 10 40.73 -19.70 -15.10
CA SER A 10 40.51 -18.25 -14.99
C SER A 10 41.23 -17.64 -13.77
N LEU A 11 41.22 -18.33 -12.62
CA LEU A 11 41.95 -17.91 -11.42
C LEU A 11 43.46 -17.91 -11.66
N ASN A 12 44.01 -18.97 -12.28
CA ASN A 12 45.42 -19.05 -12.62
C ASN A 12 45.85 -17.97 -13.62
N LYS A 13 44.96 -17.61 -14.56
CA LYS A 13 45.20 -16.54 -15.53
C LYS A 13 45.22 -15.16 -14.86
N LEU A 14 44.36 -14.95 -13.86
CA LEU A 14 44.33 -13.73 -13.03
C LEU A 14 45.55 -13.62 -12.10
N LEU A 15 45.96 -14.74 -11.49
CA LEU A 15 47.15 -14.86 -10.65
C LEU A 15 48.47 -14.71 -11.43
N ARG A 16 48.49 -15.06 -12.73
CA ARG A 16 49.63 -14.75 -13.61
C ARG A 16 49.67 -13.29 -14.07
N ARG A 17 48.51 -12.62 -14.12
CA ARG A 17 48.36 -11.22 -14.56
C ARG A 17 48.83 -10.22 -13.50
N TYR A 18 48.62 -10.55 -12.23
CA TYR A 18 49.20 -9.85 -11.08
C TYR A 18 50.40 -10.66 -10.60
N ARG A 19 51.62 -10.23 -10.94
CA ARG A 19 52.90 -10.89 -10.65
C ARG A 19 53.23 -10.92 -9.15
N MET A 20 52.36 -11.52 -8.34
CA MET A 20 52.54 -11.76 -6.91
C MET A 20 52.68 -13.27 -6.74
N GLY A 21 53.91 -13.74 -6.55
CA GLY A 21 54.16 -15.13 -6.21
C GLY A 21 53.36 -15.51 -4.96
N ILE A 22 52.82 -16.72 -4.91
CA ILE A 22 52.06 -17.26 -3.77
C ILE A 22 52.85 -17.09 -2.45
N SER A 23 54.19 -17.12 -2.51
CA SER A 23 55.10 -16.80 -1.41
C SER A 23 55.00 -15.36 -0.91
N ASN A 24 54.91 -14.37 -1.82
CA ASN A 24 54.82 -12.96 -1.48
C ASN A 24 53.45 -12.62 -0.87
N LEU A 25 52.39 -13.27 -1.35
CA LEU A 25 51.05 -13.14 -0.79
C LEU A 25 50.99 -13.74 0.63
N SER A 26 51.56 -14.94 0.81
CA SER A 26 51.70 -15.61 2.11
C SER A 26 52.46 -14.75 3.12
N GLN A 27 53.53 -14.08 2.68
CA GLN A 27 54.36 -13.23 3.54
C GLN A 27 53.68 -11.90 3.86
N ALA A 28 52.90 -11.35 2.92
CA ALA A 28 52.07 -10.17 3.15
C ALA A 28 50.95 -10.44 4.15
N CYS A 29 50.25 -11.57 4.02
CA CYS A 29 49.20 -11.99 4.97
C CYS A 29 49.74 -12.16 6.39
N SER A 30 50.90 -12.81 6.56
CA SER A 30 51.54 -12.97 7.88
C SER A 30 51.93 -11.62 8.51
N ARG A 31 52.37 -10.64 7.72
CA ARG A 31 52.68 -9.29 8.23
C ARG A 31 51.43 -8.52 8.64
N ILE A 32 50.34 -8.65 7.88
CA ILE A 32 49.06 -8.03 8.20
C ILE A 32 48.51 -8.61 9.51
N ASP A 33 48.59 -9.92 9.70
CA ASP A 33 48.13 -10.59 10.93
C ASP A 33 48.91 -10.13 12.17
N ASN A 34 50.24 -10.06 12.09
CA ASN A 34 51.06 -9.60 13.21
C ASN A 34 50.78 -8.14 13.59
N ILE A 35 50.42 -7.29 12.63
CA ILE A 35 50.05 -5.88 12.89
C ILE A 35 48.64 -5.80 13.47
N ALA A 36 47.73 -6.63 12.95
CA ALA A 36 46.34 -6.69 13.39
C ALA A 36 46.20 -7.11 14.86
N ASP A 37 47.07 -7.98 15.35
CA ASP A 37 47.05 -8.48 16.75
C ASP A 37 47.22 -7.37 17.81
N TYR A 38 47.76 -6.19 17.44
CA TYR A 38 47.94 -5.05 18.34
C TYR A 38 46.82 -4.00 18.25
N ILE A 39 45.84 -4.16 17.35
CA ILE A 39 44.74 -3.21 17.17
C ILE A 39 43.40 -3.96 17.37
N PRO A 40 42.65 -3.72 18.47
CA PRO A 40 41.53 -4.56 18.89
C PRO A 40 40.45 -4.83 17.82
N VAL A 41 40.16 -3.83 16.98
CA VAL A 41 39.16 -3.91 15.89
C VAL A 41 39.68 -4.70 14.68
N ILE A 42 40.97 -4.58 14.37
CA ILE A 42 41.57 -5.31 13.25
C ILE A 42 41.83 -6.76 13.67
N SER A 43 42.25 -6.98 14.92
CA SER A 43 42.38 -8.31 15.53
C SER A 43 41.08 -9.12 15.49
N THR A 44 39.93 -8.50 15.71
CA THR A 44 38.64 -9.20 15.65
C THR A 44 38.29 -9.63 14.22
N VAL A 45 38.59 -8.80 13.22
CA VAL A 45 38.38 -9.13 11.80
C VAL A 45 39.35 -10.21 11.32
N THR A 46 40.64 -10.12 11.66
CA THR A 46 41.63 -11.13 11.27
C THR A 46 41.37 -12.46 11.97
N ASN A 47 40.97 -12.46 13.25
CA ASN A 47 40.60 -13.70 13.96
C ASN A 47 39.33 -14.36 13.37
N LEU A 48 38.36 -13.59 12.87
CA LEU A 48 37.18 -14.15 12.19
C LEU A 48 37.57 -14.80 10.85
N VAL A 49 38.46 -14.15 10.10
CA VAL A 49 39.04 -14.69 8.85
C VAL A 49 39.86 -15.95 9.14
N ASP A 50 40.71 -15.94 10.18
CA ASP A 50 41.51 -17.09 10.61
C ASP A 50 40.63 -18.28 11.03
N LEU A 51 39.52 -18.01 11.75
CA LEU A 51 38.56 -19.04 12.15
C LEU A 51 37.85 -19.65 10.92
N PHE A 52 37.44 -18.80 9.97
CA PHE A 52 36.83 -19.24 8.72
C PHE A 52 37.81 -20.08 7.87
N GLN A 53 39.06 -19.64 7.75
CA GLN A 53 40.10 -20.37 7.04
C GLN A 53 40.40 -21.72 7.72
N LYS A 54 40.49 -21.77 9.07
CA LYS A 54 40.67 -23.04 9.80
C LYS A 54 39.49 -23.99 9.64
N CYS A 55 38.26 -23.51 9.77
CA CYS A 55 37.06 -24.36 9.75
C CYS A 55 36.66 -24.82 8.35
N ILE A 56 36.92 -24.03 7.32
CA ILE A 56 36.47 -24.32 5.95
C ILE A 56 37.62 -24.77 5.07
N ILE A 57 38.75 -24.06 5.05
CA ILE A 57 39.84 -24.36 4.10
C ILE A 57 40.56 -25.66 4.48
N SER A 58 40.72 -25.99 5.78
CA SER A 58 41.31 -27.26 6.21
C SER A 58 40.50 -28.49 5.77
N THR A 59 39.21 -28.32 5.50
CA THR A 59 38.28 -29.36 5.06
C THR A 59 38.39 -29.64 3.56
N PHE A 60 38.95 -28.71 2.77
CA PHE A 60 39.02 -28.80 1.31
C PHE A 60 40.44 -28.94 0.73
N ILE A 61 41.50 -28.77 1.53
CA ILE A 61 42.89 -28.87 1.09
C ILE A 61 43.59 -30.06 1.78
N SER A 62 44.26 -30.92 1.01
CA SER A 62 45.04 -32.05 1.53
C SER A 62 46.12 -31.60 2.53
N LYS A 63 46.25 -32.29 3.68
CA LYS A 63 47.25 -31.98 4.73
C LYS A 63 48.67 -31.76 4.20
N GLU A 64 49.07 -32.49 3.16
CA GLU A 64 50.41 -32.44 2.54
C GLU A 64 50.75 -31.10 1.84
N SER A 65 49.76 -30.39 1.30
CA SER A 65 49.98 -29.09 0.62
C SER A 65 49.89 -27.89 1.57
N LEU A 66 49.25 -28.06 2.72
CA LEU A 66 49.08 -27.03 3.76
C LEU A 66 50.38 -26.75 4.52
N VAL A 67 51.17 -27.79 4.83
CA VAL A 67 52.41 -27.68 5.63
C VAL A 67 53.54 -26.93 4.90
N LYS A 68 53.51 -26.87 3.55
CA LYS A 68 54.55 -26.18 2.75
C LYS A 68 54.41 -24.66 2.71
N SER A 69 53.30 -24.09 3.20
CA SER A 69 53.08 -22.66 3.22
C SER A 69 53.39 -22.08 4.60
N HIS A 70 54.30 -21.11 4.64
CA HIS A 70 54.73 -20.43 5.86
C HIS A 70 53.59 -19.73 6.60
N TYR A 71 52.53 -19.34 5.88
CA TYR A 71 51.33 -18.74 6.45
C TYR A 71 50.47 -19.76 7.19
N TYR A 72 50.25 -20.95 6.64
CA TYR A 72 49.41 -21.96 7.30
C TYR A 72 50.09 -22.63 8.50
N ALA A 73 51.43 -22.70 8.51
CA ALA A 73 52.19 -23.08 9.71
C ALA A 73 52.05 -22.04 10.84
N HIS A 74 52.12 -20.75 10.51
CA HIS A 74 51.85 -19.67 11.47
C HIS A 74 50.39 -19.67 11.96
N LEU A 75 49.44 -19.93 11.04
CA LEU A 75 48.03 -20.04 11.36
C LEU A 75 47.74 -21.22 12.32
N SER A 76 48.42 -22.36 12.17
CA SER A 76 48.26 -23.52 13.08
C SER A 76 48.72 -23.24 14.51
N ASP A 77 49.70 -22.36 14.71
CA ASP A 77 50.23 -22.00 16.03
C ASP A 77 49.33 -21.00 16.79
N LYS A 78 48.43 -20.31 16.09
CA LYS A 78 47.44 -19.44 16.76
C LYS A 78 46.42 -20.28 17.54
N SER A 79 46.35 -20.05 18.86
CA SER A 79 45.39 -20.68 19.75
C SER A 79 43.94 -20.45 19.30
N PHE A 80 43.23 -21.53 18.94
CA PHE A 80 41.81 -21.50 18.63
C PHE A 80 40.97 -20.90 19.77
N GLY A 81 41.41 -21.13 21.03
CA GLY A 81 40.79 -20.52 22.21
C GLY A 81 40.90 -19.00 22.25
N ARG A 82 42.05 -18.41 21.84
CA ARG A 82 42.19 -16.95 21.77
C ARG A 82 41.26 -16.32 20.73
N CYS A 83 41.10 -16.96 19.57
CA CYS A 83 40.18 -16.49 18.53
C CYS A 83 38.72 -16.49 19.02
N ILE A 84 38.31 -17.53 19.75
CA ILE A 84 36.97 -17.59 20.38
C ILE A 84 36.80 -16.50 21.43
N THR A 85 37.78 -16.31 22.33
CA THR A 85 37.70 -15.31 23.40
C THR A 85 37.56 -13.89 22.85
N LEU A 86 38.28 -13.55 21.77
CA LEU A 86 38.20 -12.25 21.12
C LEU A 86 36.89 -12.02 20.34
N LEU A 87 36.16 -13.10 20.03
CA LEU A 87 34.84 -13.03 19.38
C LEU A 87 33.69 -12.77 20.36
N ILE A 88 33.87 -13.06 21.66
CA ILE A 88 32.83 -12.89 22.70
C ILE A 88 32.24 -11.47 22.72
N PRO A 89 33.02 -10.36 22.67
CA PRO A 89 32.47 -9.01 22.68
C PRO A 89 31.68 -8.68 21.40
N VAL A 90 32.14 -9.14 20.24
CA VAL A 90 31.48 -8.91 18.94
C VAL A 90 30.16 -9.68 18.86
N LEU A 91 30.17 -10.94 19.30
CA LEU A 91 28.96 -11.75 19.40
C LEU A 91 27.97 -11.12 20.37
N GLY A 92 28.43 -10.64 21.53
CA GLY A 92 27.59 -9.90 22.48
C GLY A 92 26.88 -8.70 21.83
N ASN A 93 27.64 -7.84 21.15
CA ASN A 93 27.09 -6.68 20.45
C ASN A 93 26.09 -7.05 19.34
N LEU A 94 26.39 -8.10 18.56
CA LEU A 94 25.49 -8.59 17.52
C LEU A 94 24.19 -9.15 18.11
N THR A 95 24.28 -9.84 19.24
CA THR A 95 23.12 -10.42 19.93
C THR A 95 22.20 -9.31 20.46
N ILE A 96 22.77 -8.26 21.09
CA ILE A 96 21.99 -7.09 21.52
C ILE A 96 21.37 -6.37 20.32
N ALA A 97 22.13 -6.15 19.25
CA ALA A 97 21.60 -5.49 18.05
C ALA A 97 20.43 -6.27 17.41
N ILE A 98 20.49 -7.61 17.39
CA ILE A 98 19.40 -8.46 16.92
C ILE A 98 18.21 -8.39 17.88
N LEU A 99 18.45 -8.47 19.19
CA LEU A 99 17.39 -8.34 20.20
C LEU A 99 16.68 -6.99 20.10
N ASP A 100 17.41 -5.88 20.01
CA ASP A 100 16.87 -4.53 19.84
C ASP A 100 16.08 -4.39 18.55
N PHE A 101 16.58 -4.96 17.44
CA PHE A 101 15.87 -4.94 16.16
C PHE A 101 14.55 -5.74 16.22
N LEU A 102 14.57 -6.92 16.84
CA LEU A 102 13.37 -7.75 17.02
C LEU A 102 12.36 -7.08 17.96
N HIS A 103 12.82 -6.48 19.06
CA HIS A 103 11.97 -5.75 20.00
C HIS A 103 11.32 -4.54 19.33
N ARG A 104 12.11 -3.74 18.60
CA ARG A 104 11.62 -2.58 17.84
C ARG A 104 10.61 -2.97 16.76
N LYS A 105 10.80 -4.10 16.08
CA LYS A 105 9.85 -4.63 15.09
C LYS A 105 8.54 -5.08 15.75
N SER A 106 8.61 -5.71 16.92
CA SER A 106 7.45 -6.10 17.73
C SER A 106 6.67 -4.87 18.21
N ASP A 107 7.35 -3.84 18.71
CA ASP A 107 6.71 -2.61 19.20
C ASP A 107 6.07 -1.81 18.07
N ASN A 108 6.74 -1.65 16.93
CA ASN A 108 6.17 -1.02 15.75
C ASN A 108 4.91 -1.74 15.27
N LYS A 109 4.90 -3.09 15.27
CA LYS A 109 3.73 -3.88 14.90
C LYS A 109 2.58 -3.68 15.89
N LYS A 110 2.85 -3.73 17.21
CA LYS A 110 1.86 -3.46 18.26
C LYS A 110 1.28 -2.05 18.17
N GLN A 111 2.09 -1.07 17.82
CA GLN A 111 1.67 0.33 17.70
C GLN A 111 0.84 0.56 16.43
N GLN A 112 1.19 -0.11 15.33
CA GLN A 112 0.39 -0.13 14.11
C GLN A 112 -0.97 -0.81 14.33
N ASP A 113 -0.99 -1.96 15.03
CA ASP A 113 -2.23 -2.68 15.38
C ASP A 113 -3.11 -1.86 16.34
N LYS A 114 -2.52 -1.20 17.34
CA LYS A 114 -3.24 -0.28 18.24
C LYS A 114 -3.80 0.94 17.49
N ASN A 115 -3.06 1.52 16.56
CA ASN A 115 -3.52 2.66 15.77
C ASN A 115 -4.66 2.27 14.81
N LEU A 116 -4.61 1.06 14.24
CA LEU A 116 -5.67 0.57 13.36
C LEU A 116 -6.94 0.25 14.17
N SER A 117 -6.79 -0.37 15.34
CA SER A 117 -7.90 -0.64 16.26
C SER A 117 -8.51 0.66 16.82
N SER A 118 -7.69 1.64 17.21
CA SER A 118 -8.18 2.92 17.74
C SER A 118 -8.87 3.74 16.65
N LYS A 119 -8.33 3.78 15.43
CA LYS A 119 -8.96 4.43 14.27
C LYS A 119 -10.29 3.75 13.88
N HIS A 120 -10.36 2.43 13.92
CA HIS A 120 -11.60 1.69 13.64
C HIS A 120 -12.67 1.97 14.71
N THR A 121 -12.31 1.97 15.99
CA THR A 121 -13.26 2.28 17.08
C THR A 121 -13.75 3.73 17.07
N THR A 122 -12.92 4.70 16.67
CA THR A 122 -13.34 6.09 16.51
C THR A 122 -14.25 6.28 15.31
N LEU A 123 -13.94 5.67 14.16
CA LEU A 123 -14.79 5.75 12.97
C LEU A 123 -16.17 5.11 13.19
N GLN A 124 -16.23 4.01 13.93
CA GLN A 124 -17.50 3.35 14.27
C GLN A 124 -18.38 4.23 15.17
N LYS A 125 -17.79 4.88 16.18
CA LYS A 125 -18.50 5.86 17.02
C LYS A 125 -18.97 7.07 16.21
N ASP A 126 -18.12 7.60 15.34
CA ASP A 126 -18.46 8.71 14.44
C ASP A 126 -19.60 8.31 13.48
N LYS A 127 -19.60 7.07 13.00
CA LYS A 127 -20.67 6.51 12.16
C LYS A 127 -22.00 6.46 12.91
N GLU A 128 -22.03 5.92 14.13
CA GLU A 128 -23.25 5.83 14.93
C GLU A 128 -23.80 7.21 15.29
N ALA A 129 -22.94 8.15 15.68
CA ALA A 129 -23.31 9.53 15.95
C ALA A 129 -23.89 10.21 14.70
N LEU A 130 -23.20 10.09 13.56
CA LEU A 130 -23.67 10.65 12.30
C LEU A 130 -25.00 10.02 11.87
N PHE A 131 -25.18 8.72 12.06
CA PHE A 131 -26.41 8.01 11.72
C PHE A 131 -27.63 8.57 12.47
N ALA A 132 -27.46 8.94 13.74
CA ALA A 132 -28.52 9.58 14.52
C ALA A 132 -28.81 11.02 14.05
N ILE A 133 -27.78 11.76 13.63
CA ILE A 133 -27.92 13.14 13.14
C ILE A 133 -28.61 13.15 11.77
N VAL A 134 -28.18 12.32 10.81
CA VAL A 134 -28.76 12.31 9.45
C VAL A 134 -30.22 11.89 9.42
N LYS A 135 -30.68 11.14 10.42
CA LYS A 135 -32.12 10.82 10.60
C LYS A 135 -32.97 12.05 10.91
N LYS A 136 -32.40 13.06 11.57
CA LYS A 136 -33.09 14.32 11.90
C LYS A 136 -32.82 15.39 10.85
N GLU A 137 -31.61 15.42 10.30
CA GLU A 137 -31.13 16.41 9.35
C GLU A 137 -30.23 15.75 8.29
N GLY A 138 -30.81 15.38 7.15
CA GLY A 138 -30.12 14.66 6.08
C GLY A 138 -28.95 15.45 5.47
N LEU A 139 -29.01 16.78 5.51
CA LEU A 139 -27.92 17.65 5.03
C LEU A 139 -26.68 17.63 5.93
N ALA A 140 -26.75 17.06 7.14
CA ALA A 140 -25.59 16.85 8.01
C ALA A 140 -24.49 16.00 7.34
N LEU A 141 -24.84 15.25 6.29
CA LEU A 141 -23.89 14.52 5.45
C LEU A 141 -22.80 15.44 4.84
N LYS A 142 -23.09 16.73 4.64
CA LYS A 142 -22.12 17.74 4.16
C LYS A 142 -20.86 17.83 5.02
N GLY A 143 -21.03 17.77 6.34
CA GLY A 143 -19.93 17.88 7.32
C GLY A 143 -19.27 16.54 7.65
N ALA A 144 -19.78 15.43 7.10
CA ALA A 144 -19.24 14.10 7.37
C ALA A 144 -17.86 13.92 6.74
N ARG A 145 -17.04 13.08 7.36
CA ARG A 145 -15.77 12.64 6.76
C ARG A 145 -16.03 11.90 5.44
N LEU A 146 -15.08 11.99 4.51
CA LEU A 146 -15.18 11.40 3.17
C LEU A 146 -15.45 9.89 3.22
N GLU A 147 -14.92 9.18 4.21
CA GLU A 147 -15.17 7.75 4.42
C GLU A 147 -16.63 7.46 4.73
N LEU A 148 -17.30 8.34 5.49
CA LEU A 148 -18.71 8.20 5.85
C LEU A 148 -19.65 8.64 4.71
N GLN A 149 -19.21 9.56 3.85
CA GLN A 149 -19.94 9.93 2.61
C GLN A 149 -19.93 8.82 1.54
N LYS A 150 -19.08 7.80 1.73
CA LYS A 150 -19.06 6.56 0.93
C LYS A 150 -19.87 5.44 1.58
N ASP A 151 -20.30 5.61 2.83
CA ASP A 151 -21.09 4.61 3.52
C ASP A 151 -22.52 4.59 2.98
N LYS A 152 -22.88 3.48 2.37
CA LYS A 152 -24.16 3.29 1.70
C LYS A 152 -25.34 3.53 2.64
N ASP A 153 -25.26 3.06 3.87
CA ASP A 153 -26.39 3.07 4.81
C ASP A 153 -26.62 4.47 5.37
N ILE A 154 -25.54 5.18 5.69
CA ILE A 154 -25.62 6.59 6.12
C ILE A 154 -26.21 7.44 4.99
N VAL A 155 -25.68 7.30 3.78
CA VAL A 155 -26.14 8.08 2.63
C VAL A 155 -27.59 7.75 2.29
N LEU A 156 -27.98 6.47 2.29
CA LEU A 156 -29.36 6.07 2.05
C LEU A 156 -30.31 6.65 3.11
N THR A 157 -29.89 6.67 4.37
CA THR A 157 -30.68 7.28 5.45
C THR A 157 -30.81 8.79 5.26
N ALA A 158 -29.71 9.46 4.90
CA ALA A 158 -29.69 10.89 4.64
C ALA A 158 -30.60 11.28 3.46
N VAL A 159 -30.55 10.56 2.33
CA VAL A 159 -31.38 10.88 1.15
C VAL A 159 -32.86 10.61 1.37
N LYS A 160 -33.21 9.59 2.17
CA LYS A 160 -34.59 9.34 2.56
C LYS A 160 -35.17 10.44 3.45
N GLN A 161 -34.31 11.11 4.23
CA GLN A 161 -34.70 12.27 5.03
C GLN A 161 -34.76 13.54 4.17
N ASN A 162 -33.74 13.79 3.35
CA ASN A 162 -33.66 14.90 2.40
C ASN A 162 -32.95 14.47 1.11
N GLY A 163 -33.66 14.43 -0.01
CA GLY A 163 -33.16 13.98 -1.31
C GLY A 163 -31.97 14.80 -1.82
N GLU A 164 -31.85 16.07 -1.43
CA GLU A 164 -30.70 16.94 -1.78
C GLU A 164 -29.41 16.51 -1.08
N ALA A 165 -29.47 15.68 -0.04
CA ALA A 165 -28.30 15.11 0.60
C ALA A 165 -27.44 14.28 -0.39
N LEU A 166 -28.02 13.83 -1.50
CA LEU A 166 -27.33 13.12 -2.57
C LEU A 166 -26.13 13.92 -3.12
N GLN A 167 -26.16 15.26 -3.07
CA GLN A 167 -25.06 16.10 -3.53
C GLN A 167 -23.74 15.85 -2.77
N TYR A 168 -23.81 15.41 -1.51
CA TYR A 168 -22.67 15.14 -0.64
C TYR A 168 -22.24 13.68 -0.66
N ALA A 169 -22.99 12.81 -1.33
CA ALA A 169 -22.61 11.43 -1.50
C ALA A 169 -21.39 11.30 -2.43
N SER A 170 -20.62 10.23 -2.26
CA SER A 170 -19.52 9.93 -3.16
C SER A 170 -20.00 9.75 -4.61
N ARG A 171 -19.11 9.97 -5.58
CA ARG A 171 -19.43 9.82 -7.02
C ARG A 171 -20.01 8.44 -7.34
N GLU A 172 -19.50 7.39 -6.70
CA GLU A 172 -19.95 6.01 -6.85
C GLU A 172 -21.40 5.83 -6.37
N LEU A 173 -21.77 6.47 -5.25
CA LEU A 173 -23.12 6.38 -4.71
C LEU A 173 -24.13 7.26 -5.46
N ARG A 174 -23.70 8.40 -6.02
CA ARG A 174 -24.51 9.20 -6.96
C ARG A 174 -24.75 8.50 -8.30
N ASP A 175 -23.97 7.46 -8.58
CA ASP A 175 -24.13 6.60 -9.73
C ASP A 175 -24.85 5.28 -9.35
N ASN A 176 -25.24 5.11 -8.09
CA ASN A 176 -25.98 3.94 -7.63
C ASN A 176 -27.49 4.16 -7.82
N LYS A 177 -28.09 3.41 -8.77
CA LYS A 177 -29.52 3.53 -9.11
C LYS A 177 -30.44 3.44 -7.88
N SER A 178 -30.15 2.55 -6.91
CA SER A 178 -31.02 2.37 -5.74
C SER A 178 -31.02 3.58 -4.79
N ILE A 179 -29.87 4.23 -4.59
CA ILE A 179 -29.76 5.44 -3.75
C ILE A 179 -30.39 6.63 -4.47
N VAL A 180 -30.09 6.78 -5.77
CA VAL A 180 -30.64 7.87 -6.57
C VAL A 180 -32.16 7.77 -6.66
N LEU A 181 -32.72 6.57 -6.85
CA LEU A 181 -34.16 6.37 -6.80
C LEU A 181 -34.76 6.83 -5.46
N ALA A 182 -34.19 6.41 -4.33
CA ALA A 182 -34.65 6.87 -3.02
C ALA A 182 -34.57 8.39 -2.86
N ALA A 183 -33.54 9.03 -3.43
CA ALA A 183 -33.38 10.48 -3.39
C ALA A 183 -34.42 11.20 -4.26
N VAL A 184 -34.67 10.75 -5.49
CA VAL A 184 -35.64 11.38 -6.39
C VAL A 184 -37.09 11.09 -6.00
N GLU A 185 -37.36 9.95 -5.35
CA GLU A 185 -38.65 9.64 -4.73
C GLU A 185 -38.95 10.58 -3.56
N GLN A 186 -37.91 11.03 -2.84
CA GLN A 186 -38.05 12.01 -1.76
C GLN A 186 -38.19 13.44 -2.32
N ASN A 187 -37.36 13.82 -3.29
CA ASN A 187 -37.38 15.13 -3.93
C ASN A 187 -36.92 15.01 -5.40
N GLY A 188 -37.81 15.28 -6.35
CA GLY A 188 -37.53 15.18 -7.78
C GLY A 188 -36.34 16.02 -8.26
N TRP A 189 -36.01 17.13 -7.57
CA TRP A 189 -34.85 17.97 -7.87
C TRP A 189 -33.51 17.28 -7.61
N ALA A 190 -33.49 16.21 -6.80
CA ALA A 190 -32.28 15.43 -6.52
C ALA A 190 -31.66 14.79 -7.78
N LEU A 191 -32.41 14.70 -8.88
CA LEU A 191 -31.91 14.25 -10.19
C LEU A 191 -30.70 15.06 -10.67
N GLU A 192 -30.60 16.34 -10.28
CA GLU A 192 -29.45 17.21 -10.57
C GLU A 192 -28.12 16.59 -10.12
N PHE A 193 -28.12 15.90 -8.97
CA PHE A 193 -26.91 15.36 -8.36
C PHE A 193 -26.58 13.94 -8.80
N ALA A 194 -27.49 13.28 -9.53
CA ALA A 194 -27.27 11.96 -10.09
C ALA A 194 -26.14 11.98 -11.13
N SER A 195 -25.56 10.82 -11.41
CA SER A 195 -24.60 10.69 -12.50
C SER A 195 -25.26 10.97 -13.86
N PRO A 196 -24.49 11.41 -14.89
CA PRO A 196 -25.01 11.56 -16.25
C PRO A 196 -25.63 10.28 -16.81
N ARG A 197 -25.14 9.11 -16.38
CA ARG A 197 -25.71 7.80 -16.75
C ARG A 197 -27.15 7.69 -16.25
N LEU A 198 -27.39 8.02 -14.97
CA LEU A 198 -28.70 7.92 -14.34
C LEU A 198 -29.64 9.07 -14.74
N GLN A 199 -29.12 10.23 -15.11
CA GLN A 199 -29.90 11.30 -15.77
C GLN A 199 -30.41 10.91 -17.16
N ASN A 200 -29.85 9.85 -17.75
CA ASN A 200 -30.31 9.25 -19.00
C ASN A 200 -31.08 7.92 -18.77
N ASP A 201 -31.30 7.52 -17.52
CA ASP A 201 -32.11 6.34 -17.18
C ASP A 201 -33.58 6.74 -17.13
N LYS A 202 -34.41 6.07 -17.95
CA LYS A 202 -35.84 6.41 -18.08
C LYS A 202 -36.60 6.23 -16.77
N ASP A 203 -36.30 5.19 -16.00
CA ASP A 203 -37.04 4.90 -14.76
C ASP A 203 -36.74 5.95 -13.70
N VAL A 204 -35.46 6.31 -13.56
CA VAL A 204 -35.02 7.35 -12.62
C VAL A 204 -35.62 8.70 -12.98
N VAL A 205 -35.56 9.08 -14.26
CA VAL A 205 -36.12 10.35 -14.74
C VAL A 205 -37.64 10.38 -14.57
N LEU A 206 -38.36 9.33 -14.97
CA LEU A 206 -39.81 9.27 -14.78
C LEU A 206 -40.22 9.37 -13.30
N THR A 207 -39.45 8.74 -12.42
CA THR A 207 -39.70 8.83 -10.97
C THR A 207 -39.48 10.26 -10.46
N ALA A 208 -38.40 10.91 -10.89
CA ALA A 208 -38.15 12.32 -10.56
C ALA A 208 -39.26 13.25 -11.10
N LEU A 209 -39.75 13.00 -12.32
CA LEU A 209 -40.81 13.80 -12.94
C LEU A 209 -42.15 13.67 -12.23
N ARG A 210 -42.48 12.48 -11.72
CA ARG A 210 -43.68 12.25 -10.88
C ARG A 210 -43.63 13.06 -9.60
N GLN A 211 -42.44 13.25 -9.02
CA GLN A 211 -42.29 14.11 -7.85
C GLN A 211 -42.25 15.59 -8.21
N ASN A 212 -41.59 15.95 -9.31
CA ASN A 212 -41.58 17.31 -9.81
C ASN A 212 -41.32 17.34 -11.32
N GLY A 213 -42.32 17.74 -12.12
CA GLY A 213 -42.17 17.88 -13.57
C GLY A 213 -41.03 18.82 -14.01
N GLY A 214 -40.63 19.77 -13.17
CA GLY A 214 -39.47 20.64 -13.39
C GLY A 214 -38.12 19.90 -13.38
N ALA A 215 -38.06 18.68 -12.83
CA ALA A 215 -36.86 17.84 -12.86
C ALA A 215 -36.43 17.47 -14.29
N LEU A 216 -37.31 17.63 -15.30
CA LEU A 216 -37.00 17.42 -16.71
C LEU A 216 -35.75 18.19 -17.16
N ARG A 217 -35.48 19.35 -16.57
CA ARG A 217 -34.30 20.18 -16.88
C ARG A 217 -32.97 19.45 -16.65
N TYR A 218 -32.93 18.46 -15.76
CA TYR A 218 -31.71 17.68 -15.46
C TYR A 218 -31.65 16.34 -16.20
N ALA A 219 -32.71 15.96 -16.90
CA ALA A 219 -32.69 14.80 -17.77
C ALA A 219 -31.72 15.02 -18.94
N SER A 220 -31.23 13.92 -19.50
CA SER A 220 -30.38 13.99 -20.69
C SER A 220 -31.13 14.63 -21.88
N PRO A 221 -30.41 15.26 -22.84
CA PRO A 221 -31.02 15.81 -24.05
C PRO A 221 -31.90 14.79 -24.79
N ARG A 222 -31.45 13.53 -24.86
CA ARG A 222 -32.19 12.43 -25.48
C ARG A 222 -33.57 12.21 -24.86
N LEU A 223 -33.69 12.32 -23.53
CA LEU A 223 -34.96 12.12 -22.83
C LEU A 223 -35.85 13.37 -22.87
N LYS A 224 -35.26 14.56 -22.94
CA LYS A 224 -35.99 15.82 -23.17
C LYS A 224 -36.68 15.87 -24.55
N ASP A 225 -36.19 15.10 -25.52
CA ASP A 225 -36.78 14.97 -26.84
C ASP A 225 -37.74 13.78 -26.98
N ASP A 226 -37.88 12.93 -25.95
CA ASP A 226 -38.79 11.78 -25.97
C ASP A 226 -40.23 12.27 -25.66
N PRO A 227 -41.18 12.20 -26.63
CA PRO A 227 -42.53 12.70 -26.42
C PRO A 227 -43.23 12.04 -25.24
N LYS A 228 -42.96 10.75 -24.95
CA LYS A 228 -43.60 10.04 -23.85
C LYS A 228 -43.15 10.59 -22.49
N ILE A 229 -41.86 10.89 -22.35
CA ILE A 229 -41.28 11.45 -21.13
C ILE A 229 -41.78 12.88 -20.91
N VAL A 230 -41.78 13.69 -21.96
CA VAL A 230 -42.25 15.08 -21.89
C VAL A 230 -43.74 15.15 -21.58
N LEU A 231 -44.56 14.30 -22.20
CA LEU A 231 -46.00 14.24 -21.88
C LEU A 231 -46.24 13.84 -20.43
N ALA A 232 -45.48 12.87 -19.89
CA ALA A 232 -45.55 12.50 -18.48
C ALA A 232 -45.18 13.69 -17.57
N ALA A 233 -44.14 14.46 -17.89
CA ALA A 233 -43.76 15.66 -17.13
C ALA A 233 -44.87 16.74 -17.13
N ILE A 234 -45.54 16.93 -18.27
CA ILE A 234 -46.61 17.92 -18.45
C ILE A 234 -47.87 17.53 -17.67
N GLN A 235 -48.19 16.24 -17.59
CA GLN A 235 -49.35 15.76 -16.84
C GLN A 235 -49.19 16.00 -15.33
N GLU A 236 -47.99 15.86 -14.80
CA GLU A 236 -47.71 16.01 -13.37
C GLU A 236 -47.52 17.48 -12.95
N ASN A 237 -46.93 18.32 -13.82
CA ASN A 237 -46.76 19.74 -13.52
C ASN A 237 -46.81 20.58 -14.81
N GLY A 238 -47.83 21.42 -14.96
CA GLY A 238 -48.09 22.19 -16.19
C GLY A 238 -46.95 23.13 -16.64
N TRP A 239 -45.99 23.42 -15.76
CA TRP A 239 -44.77 24.18 -16.07
C TRP A 239 -43.69 23.40 -16.83
N ALA A 240 -43.75 22.07 -16.92
CA ALA A 240 -42.77 21.27 -17.69
C ALA A 240 -42.74 21.61 -19.19
N LEU A 241 -43.74 22.31 -19.71
CA LEU A 241 -43.81 22.82 -21.08
C LEU A 241 -42.67 23.79 -21.42
N THR A 242 -42.12 24.54 -20.46
CA THR A 242 -41.02 25.49 -20.73
C THR A 242 -39.68 24.78 -21.01
N GLU A 243 -39.49 23.60 -20.38
CA GLU A 243 -38.25 22.81 -20.44
C GLU A 243 -38.25 21.75 -21.56
N ALA A 244 -39.41 21.48 -22.17
CA ALA A 244 -39.51 20.64 -23.38
C ALA A 244 -38.77 21.30 -24.55
N SER A 245 -38.17 20.49 -25.44
CA SER A 245 -37.50 21.05 -26.62
C SER A 245 -38.45 21.86 -27.50
N GLU A 246 -37.93 22.91 -28.14
CA GLU A 246 -38.70 23.79 -29.05
C GLU A 246 -39.46 23.01 -30.13
N ARG A 247 -38.95 21.82 -30.50
CA ARG A 247 -39.60 20.90 -31.44
C ARG A 247 -40.93 20.37 -30.93
N LEU A 248 -41.05 20.06 -29.64
CA LEU A 248 -42.27 19.53 -29.03
C LEU A 248 -43.28 20.63 -28.66
N LYS A 249 -42.79 21.83 -28.34
CA LYS A 249 -43.65 23.02 -28.12
C LYS A 249 -44.49 23.36 -29.36
N LYS A 250 -43.99 23.05 -30.57
CA LYS A 250 -44.69 23.28 -31.85
C LYS A 250 -45.80 22.27 -32.17
N ILE A 251 -45.86 21.12 -31.51
CA ILE A 251 -46.85 20.05 -31.81
C ILE A 251 -48.22 20.35 -31.17
N LYS A 252 -48.29 21.30 -30.22
CA LYS A 252 -49.51 21.65 -29.46
C LYS A 252 -50.16 22.98 -29.88
N ARG A 253 -49.76 23.55 -31.03
CA ARG A 253 -50.42 24.73 -31.64
C ARG A 253 -51.31 24.30 -32.79
#